data_AF-A0A964MZ56-F1
#
_entry.id   AF-A0A964MZ56-F1
#
_cell.length_a   1.000
_cell.length_b   1.000
_cell.length_c   1.000
_cell.angle_alpha   90.00
_cell.angle_beta   90.00
_cell.angle_gamma   90.00
#
_symmetry.space_group_name_H-M   'P 1'
#
loop_
_entity.id
_entity.type
_entity.pdbx_description
1 polymer ?
#
loop_
_entity_poly.entity_id
_entity_poly.type
_entity_poly.pdbx_seq_one_letter_code
_entity_poly.pdbx_strand_id
1 'polypeptide(L)'
;MPMSDPVAEFPRALAAYPDAAGSLWTVLAARIEAEPFNAIATGIFLLAVAHTFVAARFTRAAHELQQASDTRLAAAGLPSRPSVRAEVLHFFGEIEVVFGLWGLPLMVAIIWSRGWETAKHYVNDTVNYTEPLFVVVIMALASTRPVVALAESVLRRVAQLGRCTPAAWWCAILIVAPLLGSFITEPAAMTIAALLLARQFYDLQPSMRLRYATLGLLFVNVSIGGTLTHFAAPPVLMVARTWGWDTAFMIGHFGWRSAIAIIASTVVYVIAFRREFAALAARQPAPDLESPAEDAEEGRRLLPIPWWVTTIHLAFMAWTVANAHYPALFVAGFLFFLGFARATAAYQSMLDIKTPLLVGFFLAGLVLHGGLQGWWIAPVLSSLGETPLFWGATVLTAFNDNALITYLATLVPNLDETFKIAVVEGAVTGGGLTVIANAPNPAGQALLSRFFDGPINPLRLFLAAVIPTLMAAAVFRLL
;
A
#
# COMPACT_ATOMS: atom_id res chain seq x y z
N MET A 1 26.07 -19.74 37.02
CA MET A 1 25.23 -19.31 35.89
C MET A 1 25.48 -17.84 35.68
N PRO A 2 25.91 -17.37 34.51
CA PRO A 2 25.86 -15.94 34.23
C PRO A 2 24.39 -15.53 34.35
N MET A 3 24.08 -14.54 35.18
CA MET A 3 22.74 -13.94 35.19
C MET A 3 22.53 -13.38 33.79
N SER A 4 21.59 -13.94 33.02
CA SER A 4 21.25 -13.37 31.72
C SER A 4 20.75 -11.95 31.95
N ASP A 5 21.28 -11.01 31.18
CA ASP A 5 20.91 -9.61 31.28
C ASP A 5 19.44 -9.49 30.83
N PRO A 6 18.49 -9.14 31.70
CA PRO A 6 17.07 -9.10 31.37
C PRO A 6 16.75 -8.11 30.25
N VAL A 7 17.67 -7.19 29.94
CA VAL A 7 17.59 -6.29 28.78
C VAL A 7 17.72 -7.07 27.47
N ALA A 8 18.60 -8.08 27.40
CA ALA A 8 18.93 -8.81 26.18
C ALA A 8 17.88 -9.87 25.76
N GLU A 9 16.91 -10.19 26.64
CA GLU A 9 15.89 -11.21 26.39
C GLU A 9 14.52 -10.63 25.97
N PHE A 10 14.42 -9.33 25.68
CA PHE A 10 13.16 -8.67 25.30
C PHE A 10 13.11 -8.32 23.79
N PRO A 11 12.12 -8.82 23.03
CA PRO A 11 11.03 -9.68 23.45
C PRO A 11 11.46 -11.13 23.63
N ARG A 12 10.73 -11.84 24.50
CA ARG A 12 10.97 -13.26 24.77
C ARG A 12 10.87 -14.07 23.48
N ALA A 13 11.96 -14.75 23.12
CA ALA A 13 12.05 -15.57 21.93
C ALA A 13 10.98 -16.69 21.91
N LEU A 14 10.45 -17.01 20.73
CA LEU A 14 9.35 -17.99 20.61
C LEU A 14 9.73 -19.40 21.09
N ALA A 15 11.00 -19.78 20.91
CA ALA A 15 11.54 -21.05 21.39
C ALA A 15 11.69 -21.13 22.92
N ALA A 16 11.61 -20.00 23.62
CA ALA A 16 11.71 -19.94 25.08
C ALA A 16 10.35 -20.05 25.79
N TYR A 17 9.24 -20.16 25.05
CA TYR A 17 7.94 -20.46 25.66
C TYR A 17 7.82 -21.94 25.98
N PRO A 18 7.07 -22.31 27.05
CA PRO A 18 6.84 -23.70 27.37
C PRO A 18 6.10 -24.41 26.23
N ASP A 19 6.51 -25.65 25.94
CA ASP A 19 5.79 -26.56 25.07
C ASP A 19 4.49 -26.99 25.76
N ALA A 20 3.44 -26.20 25.55
CA ALA A 20 2.10 -26.54 26.03
C ALA A 20 1.46 -27.52 25.05
N ALA A 21 1.25 -28.77 25.48
CA ALA A 21 0.43 -29.73 24.75
C ALA A 21 -1.06 -29.48 25.06
N GLY A 22 -1.90 -29.35 24.04
CA GLY A 22 -3.34 -29.16 24.23
C GLY A 22 -4.00 -28.33 23.13
N SER A 23 -5.16 -27.75 23.44
CA SER A 23 -5.86 -26.84 22.53
C SER A 23 -5.12 -25.51 22.37
N LEU A 24 -5.39 -24.79 21.28
CA LEU A 24 -4.83 -23.44 21.04
C LEU A 24 -4.95 -22.54 22.28
N TRP A 25 -6.09 -22.57 22.96
CA TRP A 25 -6.33 -21.76 24.17
C TRP A 25 -5.39 -22.11 25.32
N THR A 26 -5.05 -23.39 25.50
CA THR A 26 -4.09 -23.81 26.55
C THR A 26 -2.69 -23.31 26.25
N VAL A 27 -2.28 -23.31 24.98
CA VAL A 27 -0.99 -22.76 24.55
C VAL A 27 -0.94 -21.26 24.81
N LEU A 28 -1.98 -20.53 24.41
CA LEU A 28 -2.04 -19.09 24.60
C LEU A 28 -2.03 -18.70 26.09
N ALA A 29 -2.79 -19.41 26.94
CA ALA A 29 -2.79 -19.18 28.38
C ALA A 29 -1.41 -19.36 29.00
N ALA A 30 -0.72 -20.47 28.68
CA ALA A 30 0.62 -20.74 29.18
C ALA A 30 1.65 -19.68 28.72
N ARG A 31 1.53 -19.17 27.48
CA ARG A 31 2.41 -18.11 26.98
C ARG A 31 2.18 -16.75 27.64
N ILE A 32 0.94 -16.40 27.95
CA ILE A 32 0.61 -15.17 28.71
C ILE A 32 1.14 -15.27 30.14
N GLU A 33 0.99 -16.42 30.80
CA GLU A 33 1.55 -16.63 32.14
C GLU A 33 3.07 -16.47 32.16
N ALA A 34 3.75 -16.96 31.12
CA ALA A 34 5.20 -16.85 30.99
C ALA A 34 5.69 -15.42 30.68
N GLU A 35 4.88 -14.61 29.99
CA GLU A 35 5.21 -13.22 29.65
C GLU A 35 3.94 -12.33 29.64
N PRO A 36 3.51 -11.83 30.81
CA PRO A 36 2.24 -11.08 30.92
C PRO A 36 2.23 -9.75 30.17
N PHE A 37 3.40 -9.13 29.92
CA PHE A 37 3.49 -7.88 29.19
C PHE A 37 2.96 -8.01 27.76
N ASN A 38 3.09 -9.20 27.17
CA ASN A 38 2.57 -9.47 25.84
C ASN A 38 1.07 -9.23 25.73
N ALA A 39 0.28 -9.47 26.78
CA ALA A 39 -1.15 -9.18 26.76
C ALA A 39 -1.43 -7.68 26.65
N ILE A 40 -0.62 -6.85 27.31
CA ILE A 40 -0.68 -5.38 27.22
C ILE A 40 -0.29 -4.95 25.81
N ALA A 41 0.84 -5.46 25.30
CA ALA A 41 1.32 -5.14 23.95
C ALA A 41 0.31 -5.55 22.87
N THR A 42 -0.30 -6.74 22.98
CA THR A 42 -1.37 -7.19 22.08
C THR A 42 -2.63 -6.35 22.23
N GLY A 43 -3.01 -5.93 23.44
CA GLY A 43 -4.12 -5.00 23.65
C GLY A 43 -3.91 -3.67 22.92
N ILE A 44 -2.72 -3.08 23.03
CA ILE A 44 -2.34 -1.84 22.32
C ILE A 44 -2.38 -2.05 20.79
N PHE A 45 -1.82 -3.17 20.31
CA PHE A 45 -1.83 -3.51 18.89
C PHE A 45 -3.26 -3.68 18.35
N LEU A 46 -4.14 -4.37 19.08
CA LEU A 46 -5.54 -4.55 18.69
C LEU A 46 -6.32 -3.22 18.71
N LEU A 47 -5.98 -2.29 19.60
CA LEU A 47 -6.53 -0.94 19.57
C LEU A 47 -6.03 -0.14 18.36
N ALA A 48 -4.77 -0.34 17.93
CA ALA A 48 -4.26 0.23 16.69
C ALA A 48 -5.03 -0.31 15.47
N VAL A 49 -5.23 -1.63 15.41
CA VAL A 49 -6.07 -2.26 14.38
C VAL A 49 -7.50 -1.73 14.45
N ALA A 50 -8.11 -1.61 15.63
CA ALA A 50 -9.45 -1.04 15.78
C ALA A 50 -9.51 0.43 15.32
N HIS A 51 -8.44 1.20 15.53
CA HIS A 51 -8.36 2.60 15.11
C HIS A 51 -8.40 2.75 13.59
N THR A 52 -7.79 1.85 12.80
CA THR A 52 -7.86 1.93 11.33
C THR A 52 -9.30 1.89 10.81
N PHE A 53 -10.19 1.12 11.46
CA PHE A 53 -11.62 1.07 11.13
C PHE A 53 -12.40 2.35 11.46
N VAL A 54 -11.88 3.17 12.37
CA VAL A 54 -12.52 4.41 12.81
C VAL A 54 -11.87 5.65 12.16
N ALA A 55 -10.68 5.51 11.55
CA ALA A 55 -9.95 6.59 10.87
C ALA A 55 -10.84 7.41 9.93
N ALA A 56 -11.64 6.76 9.09
CA ALA A 56 -12.56 7.46 8.18
C ALA A 56 -13.61 8.35 8.90
N ARG A 57 -13.98 8.03 10.15
CA ARG A 57 -14.85 8.89 10.96
C ARG A 57 -14.11 10.12 11.46
N PHE A 58 -12.84 9.97 11.85
CA PHE A 58 -11.98 11.11 12.22
C PHE A 58 -11.79 12.06 11.04
N THR A 59 -11.52 11.54 9.84
CA THR A 59 -11.42 12.36 8.61
C THR A 59 -12.71 13.13 8.32
N ARG A 60 -13.88 12.51 8.50
CA ARG A 60 -15.17 13.21 8.33
C ARG A 60 -15.36 14.31 9.38
N ALA A 61 -15.11 14.00 10.65
CA ALA A 61 -15.19 14.97 11.73
C ALA A 61 -14.20 16.14 11.54
N ALA A 62 -13.01 15.89 11.00
CA ALA A 62 -12.04 16.90 10.64
C ALA A 62 -12.60 17.87 9.59
N HIS A 63 -13.19 17.35 8.51
CA HIS A 63 -13.81 18.17 7.46
C HIS A 63 -15.00 18.98 7.98
N GLU A 64 -15.89 18.37 8.77
CA GLU A 64 -17.03 19.08 9.37
C GLU A 64 -16.57 20.23 10.29
N LEU A 65 -15.54 19.98 11.10
CA LEU A 65 -14.98 20.99 12.00
C LEU A 65 -14.27 22.12 11.26
N GLN A 66 -13.56 21.80 10.17
CA GLN A 66 -12.91 22.78 9.31
C GLN A 66 -13.95 23.65 8.60
N GLN A 67 -15.00 23.04 8.01
CA GLN A 67 -16.10 23.77 7.38
C GLN A 67 -16.83 24.69 8.37
N ALA A 68 -17.06 24.23 9.60
CA ALA A 68 -17.66 25.07 10.64
C ALA A 68 -16.75 26.24 11.04
N SER A 69 -15.43 26.03 11.09
CA SER A 69 -14.44 27.09 11.31
C SER A 69 -14.44 28.12 10.18
N ASP A 70 -14.42 27.64 8.93
CA ASP A 70 -14.40 28.48 7.74
C ASP A 70 -15.67 29.31 7.61
N THR A 71 -16.84 28.73 7.91
CA THR A 71 -18.11 29.45 7.93
C THR A 71 -18.11 30.59 8.97
N ARG A 72 -17.54 30.35 10.15
CA ARG A 72 -17.43 31.39 11.21
C ARG A 72 -16.45 32.51 10.81
N LEU A 73 -15.33 32.15 10.18
CA LEU A 73 -14.35 33.13 9.70
C LEU A 73 -14.90 33.97 8.56
N ALA A 74 -15.58 33.33 7.60
CA ALA A 74 -16.27 34.01 6.51
C ALA A 74 -17.33 34.99 7.03
N ALA A 75 -18.12 34.59 8.03
CA ALA A 75 -19.09 35.47 8.69
C ALA A 75 -18.43 36.67 9.39
N ALA A 76 -17.17 36.54 9.82
CA ALA A 76 -16.37 37.61 10.42
C ALA A 76 -15.55 38.42 9.39
N GLY A 77 -15.67 38.14 8.09
CA GLY A 77 -14.87 38.78 7.04
C GLY A 77 -13.38 38.43 7.08
N LEU A 78 -13.01 37.34 7.76
CA LEU A 78 -11.64 36.87 7.91
C LEU A 78 -11.33 35.78 6.87
N PRO A 79 -10.07 35.68 6.40
CA PRO A 79 -9.66 34.59 5.52
C PRO A 79 -9.77 33.24 6.23
N SER A 80 -10.06 32.18 5.47
CA SER A 80 -10.01 30.80 5.94
C SER A 80 -8.61 30.50 6.48
N ARG A 81 -8.55 29.78 7.60
CA ARG A 81 -7.31 29.29 8.19
C ARG A 81 -7.52 27.87 8.73
N PRO A 82 -6.47 27.03 8.73
CA PRO A 82 -6.54 25.69 9.28
C PRO A 82 -6.91 25.74 10.77
N SER A 83 -7.93 24.97 11.15
CA SER A 83 -8.28 24.77 12.55
C SER A 83 -7.36 23.72 13.16
N VAL A 84 -6.59 24.08 14.19
CA VAL A 84 -5.68 23.13 14.88
C VAL A 84 -6.42 21.86 15.32
N ARG A 85 -7.67 21.99 15.77
CA ARG A 85 -8.48 20.83 16.16
C ARG A 85 -8.89 19.97 14.97
N ALA A 86 -9.15 20.58 13.81
CA ALA A 86 -9.46 19.84 12.58
C ALA A 86 -8.22 19.11 12.07
N GLU A 87 -7.06 19.77 12.12
CA GLU A 87 -5.77 19.16 11.74
C GLU A 87 -5.40 17.98 12.65
N VAL A 88 -5.63 18.08 13.96
CA VAL A 88 -5.45 16.94 14.87
C VAL A 88 -6.38 15.80 14.48
N LEU A 89 -7.68 16.06 14.24
CA LEU A 89 -8.60 15.01 13.81
C LEU A 89 -8.21 14.43 12.43
N HIS A 90 -7.69 15.26 11.52
CA HIS A 90 -7.20 14.82 10.22
C HIS A 90 -6.01 13.87 10.39
N PHE A 91 -5.05 14.21 11.25
CA PHE A 91 -3.91 13.36 11.57
C PHE A 91 -4.32 12.01 12.17
N PHE A 92 -5.32 11.98 13.06
CA PHE A 92 -5.91 10.73 13.57
C PHE A 92 -6.71 9.97 12.50
N GLY A 93 -7.13 10.64 11.43
CA GLY A 93 -7.86 10.05 10.31
C GLY A 93 -6.97 9.50 9.19
N GLU A 94 -5.67 9.81 9.17
CA GLU A 94 -4.71 9.23 8.21
C GLU A 94 -4.39 7.79 8.63
N ILE A 95 -4.75 6.82 7.78
CA ILE A 95 -4.59 5.38 8.10
C ILE A 95 -3.12 5.00 8.25
N GLU A 96 -2.24 5.68 7.51
CA GLU A 96 -0.79 5.49 7.54
C GLU A 96 -0.17 5.96 8.87
N VAL A 97 -0.84 6.87 9.59
CA VAL A 97 -0.36 7.40 10.87
C VAL A 97 -0.66 6.45 12.03
N VAL A 98 -1.69 5.60 11.90
CA VAL A 98 -2.30 4.85 13.01
C VAL A 98 -1.27 4.02 13.79
N PHE A 99 -0.51 3.14 13.13
CA PHE A 99 0.43 2.26 13.84
C PHE A 99 1.58 3.03 14.49
N GLY A 100 2.11 4.05 13.81
CA GLY A 100 3.14 4.91 14.36
C GLY A 100 2.66 5.71 15.58
N LEU A 101 1.42 6.22 15.54
CA LEU A 101 0.77 6.89 16.67
C LEU A 101 0.62 5.96 17.88
N TRP A 102 0.15 4.73 17.67
CA TRP A 102 0.02 3.72 18.72
C TRP A 102 1.36 3.18 19.22
N GLY A 103 2.46 3.43 18.49
CA GLY A 103 3.82 3.18 18.96
C GLY A 103 4.17 3.99 20.21
N LEU A 104 3.59 5.18 20.39
CA LEU A 104 3.82 6.01 21.58
C LEU A 104 3.27 5.36 22.87
N PRO A 105 1.98 4.94 22.95
CA PRO A 105 1.49 4.15 24.07
C PRO A 105 2.30 2.88 24.33
N LEU A 106 2.73 2.17 23.27
CA LEU A 106 3.56 0.98 23.43
C LEU A 106 4.88 1.31 24.10
N MET A 107 5.57 2.36 23.64
CA MET A 107 6.80 2.84 24.25
C MET A 107 6.63 3.21 25.72
N VAL A 108 5.56 3.94 26.05
CA VAL A 108 5.25 4.28 27.44
C VAL A 108 5.02 3.01 28.27
N ALA A 109 4.32 2.01 27.74
CA ALA A 109 4.09 0.74 28.43
C ALA A 109 5.38 -0.06 28.66
N ILE A 110 6.30 -0.11 27.68
CA ILE A 110 7.60 -0.77 27.83
C ILE A 110 8.44 -0.04 28.88
N ILE A 111 8.52 1.30 28.81
CA ILE A 111 9.30 2.11 29.77
C ILE A 111 8.77 1.91 31.19
N TRP A 112 7.45 1.94 31.37
CA TRP A 112 6.83 1.77 32.68
C TRP A 112 7.08 0.36 33.26
N SER A 113 6.97 -0.68 32.43
CA SER A 113 7.04 -2.07 32.91
C SER A 113 8.45 -2.64 32.98
N ARG A 114 9.35 -2.22 32.08
CA ARG A 114 10.69 -2.79 31.88
C ARG A 114 11.84 -1.78 31.96
N GLY A 115 11.53 -0.49 32.08
CA GLY A 115 12.52 0.58 32.14
C GLY A 115 12.98 1.12 30.78
N TRP A 116 13.67 2.25 30.81
CA TRP A 116 14.15 2.96 29.62
C TRP A 116 15.21 2.19 28.81
N GLU A 117 16.12 1.47 29.48
CA GLU A 117 17.16 0.69 28.80
C GLU A 117 16.57 -0.42 27.93
N THR A 118 15.59 -1.18 28.45
CA THR A 118 14.86 -2.20 27.68
C THR A 118 14.08 -1.58 26.52
N ALA A 119 13.45 -0.42 26.72
CA ALA A 119 12.73 0.28 25.66
C ALA A 119 13.68 0.73 24.53
N LYS A 120 14.84 1.29 24.87
CA LYS A 120 15.88 1.64 23.89
C LYS A 120 16.39 0.42 23.16
N HIS A 121 16.72 -0.66 23.88
CA HIS A 121 17.20 -1.90 23.28
C HIS A 121 16.20 -2.45 22.26
N TYR A 122 14.93 -2.53 22.66
CA TYR A 122 13.86 -2.99 21.77
C TYR A 122 13.78 -2.15 20.49
N VAL A 123 13.68 -0.83 20.63
CA VAL A 123 13.52 0.07 19.48
C VAL A 123 14.76 0.11 18.60
N ASN A 124 15.96 0.21 19.18
CA ASN A 124 17.17 0.50 18.44
C ASN A 124 17.90 -0.75 17.92
N ASP A 125 17.96 -1.79 18.75
CA ASP A 125 18.80 -2.96 18.49
C ASP A 125 17.98 -4.15 17.97
N THR A 126 16.71 -4.26 18.38
CA THR A 126 15.84 -5.40 18.04
C THR A 126 14.95 -5.15 16.82
N VAL A 127 14.34 -3.97 16.72
CA VAL A 127 13.43 -3.64 15.61
C VAL A 127 14.23 -3.28 14.36
N ASN A 128 13.89 -3.91 13.23
CA ASN A 128 14.51 -3.64 11.94
C ASN A 128 13.68 -2.64 11.13
N TYR A 129 14.26 -1.47 10.85
CA TYR A 129 13.63 -0.40 10.05
C TYR A 129 14.07 -0.37 8.59
N THR A 130 14.77 -1.40 8.10
CA THR A 130 15.29 -1.41 6.73
C THR A 130 14.18 -1.31 5.70
N GLU A 131 13.11 -2.10 5.86
CA GLU A 131 11.98 -2.15 4.94
C GLU A 131 11.20 -0.82 4.95
N PRO A 132 10.83 -0.23 6.11
CA PRO A 132 10.27 1.13 6.16
C PRO A 132 11.12 2.18 5.47
N LEU A 133 12.43 2.23 5.73
CA LEU A 133 13.35 3.20 5.12
C LEU A 133 13.48 3.00 3.61
N PHE A 134 13.53 1.74 3.18
CA PHE A 134 13.60 1.38 1.77
C PHE A 134 12.34 1.86 1.03
N VAL A 135 11.14 1.65 1.60
CA VAL A 135 9.87 2.11 1.01
C VAL A 135 9.86 3.62 0.83
N VAL A 136 10.27 4.39 1.84
CA VAL A 136 10.34 5.86 1.74
C VAL A 136 11.20 6.28 0.54
N VAL A 137 12.39 5.68 0.42
CA VAL A 137 13.34 6.04 -0.64
C VAL A 137 12.83 5.62 -2.02
N ILE A 138 12.42 4.36 -2.18
CA ILE A 138 12.02 3.84 -3.50
C ILE A 138 10.72 4.49 -3.98
N MET A 139 9.76 4.74 -3.10
CA MET A 139 8.52 5.45 -3.45
C MET A 139 8.80 6.89 -3.86
N ALA A 140 9.67 7.60 -3.14
CA ALA A 140 10.06 8.96 -3.49
C ALA A 140 10.75 9.00 -4.85
N LEU A 141 11.66 8.06 -5.15
CA LEU A 141 12.31 7.97 -6.47
C LEU A 141 11.30 7.64 -7.58
N ALA A 142 10.40 6.68 -7.33
CA ALA A 142 9.41 6.21 -8.28
C ALA A 142 8.32 7.24 -8.61
N SER A 143 8.00 8.15 -7.68
CA SER A 143 7.01 9.21 -7.87
C SER A 143 7.54 10.42 -8.64
N THR A 144 8.82 10.42 -9.03
CA THR A 144 9.42 11.54 -9.77
C THR A 144 8.85 11.69 -11.17
N ARG A 145 8.70 12.94 -11.62
CA ARG A 145 8.17 13.27 -12.95
C ARG A 145 8.88 12.53 -14.10
N PRO A 146 10.22 12.39 -14.15
CA PRO A 146 10.89 11.65 -15.23
C PRO A 146 10.51 10.17 -15.30
N VAL A 147 10.29 9.53 -14.15
CA VAL A 147 9.91 8.11 -14.05
C VAL A 147 8.44 7.94 -14.45
N VAL A 148 7.57 8.80 -13.93
CA VAL A 148 6.14 8.83 -14.28
C VAL A 148 5.92 9.09 -15.77
N ALA A 149 6.63 10.06 -16.37
CA ALA A 149 6.52 10.38 -17.79
C ALA A 149 7.01 9.22 -18.69
N LEU A 150 8.03 8.48 -18.25
CA LEU A 150 8.47 7.27 -18.93
C LEU A 150 7.37 6.20 -18.91
N ALA A 151 6.76 5.96 -17.75
CA ALA A 151 5.67 5.01 -17.61
C ALA A 151 4.48 5.40 -18.51
N GLU A 152 4.06 6.67 -18.51
CA GLU A 152 2.99 7.17 -19.39
C GLU A 152 3.33 6.94 -20.88
N SER A 153 4.58 7.16 -21.27
CA SER A 153 5.05 6.92 -22.65
C SER A 153 4.92 5.46 -23.06
N VAL A 154 5.16 4.51 -22.15
CA VAL A 154 4.95 3.07 -22.38
C VAL A 154 3.47 2.77 -22.60
N LEU A 155 2.59 3.26 -21.73
CA LEU A 155 1.14 3.07 -21.87
C LEU A 155 0.63 3.61 -23.22
N ARG A 156 1.08 4.81 -23.61
CA ARG A 156 0.69 5.45 -24.87
C ARG A 156 1.09 4.61 -26.08
N ARG A 157 2.31 4.04 -26.08
CA ARG A 157 2.77 3.14 -27.17
C ARG A 157 1.93 1.87 -27.25
N VAL A 158 1.52 1.30 -26.11
CA VAL A 158 0.66 0.12 -26.10
C VAL A 158 -0.76 0.47 -26.59
N ALA A 159 -1.31 1.61 -26.17
CA ALA A 159 -2.62 2.08 -26.65
C ALA A 159 -2.64 2.36 -28.17
N GLN A 160 -1.52 2.81 -28.74
CA GLN A 160 -1.37 3.01 -30.19
C GLN A 160 -1.53 1.71 -31.00
N LEU A 161 -1.14 0.56 -30.46
CA LEU A 161 -1.37 -0.75 -31.11
C LEU A 161 -2.86 -1.03 -31.32
N GLY A 162 -3.72 -0.54 -30.41
CA GLY A 162 -5.17 -0.63 -30.49
C GLY A 162 -5.84 0.60 -31.13
N ARG A 163 -5.11 1.36 -31.95
CA ARG A 163 -5.57 2.58 -32.65
C ARG A 163 -6.11 3.67 -31.72
N CYS A 164 -5.66 3.72 -30.47
CA CYS A 164 -6.09 4.72 -29.48
C CYS A 164 -7.61 4.77 -29.25
N THR A 165 -8.33 3.67 -29.48
CA THR A 165 -9.76 3.59 -29.13
C THR A 165 -9.95 3.64 -27.60
N PRO A 166 -11.14 4.03 -27.08
CA PRO A 166 -11.38 4.02 -25.65
C PRO A 166 -11.14 2.66 -25.00
N ALA A 167 -11.52 1.57 -25.69
CA ALA A 167 -11.23 0.21 -25.24
C ALA A 167 -9.73 -0.10 -25.24
N ALA A 168 -8.96 0.36 -26.23
CA ALA A 168 -7.52 0.16 -26.29
C ALA A 168 -6.79 0.91 -25.16
N TRP A 169 -7.17 2.15 -24.89
CA TRP A 169 -6.66 2.91 -23.74
C TRP A 169 -7.04 2.23 -22.43
N TRP A 170 -8.29 1.83 -22.27
CA TRP A 170 -8.78 1.15 -21.07
C TRP A 170 -8.01 -0.16 -20.81
N CYS A 171 -7.80 -1.00 -21.83
CA CYS A 171 -6.97 -2.20 -21.72
C CYS A 171 -5.51 -1.89 -21.41
N ALA A 172 -4.91 -0.93 -22.12
CA ALA A 172 -3.51 -0.55 -21.89
C ALA A 172 -3.32 -0.07 -20.45
N ILE A 173 -4.23 0.75 -19.93
CA ILE A 173 -4.16 1.26 -18.57
C ILE A 173 -4.35 0.12 -17.56
N LEU A 174 -5.38 -0.71 -17.68
CA LEU A 174 -5.69 -1.74 -16.70
C LEU A 174 -4.80 -2.99 -16.75
N ILE A 175 -4.00 -3.14 -17.81
CA ILE A 175 -3.01 -4.22 -17.90
C ILE A 175 -1.61 -3.67 -17.60
N VAL A 176 -1.18 -2.65 -18.34
CA VAL A 176 0.21 -2.20 -18.32
C VAL A 176 0.51 -1.40 -17.06
N ALA A 177 -0.38 -0.51 -16.60
CA ALA A 177 -0.09 0.29 -15.40
C ALA A 177 0.07 -0.60 -14.15
N PRO A 178 -0.84 -1.56 -13.87
CA PRO A 178 -0.65 -2.49 -12.77
C PRO A 178 0.64 -3.30 -12.83
N LEU A 179 1.00 -3.84 -13.99
CA LEU A 179 2.26 -4.57 -14.16
C LEU A 179 3.49 -3.67 -14.04
N LEU A 180 3.40 -2.42 -14.51
CA LEU A 180 4.45 -1.41 -14.29
C LEU A 180 4.58 -1.06 -12.81
N GLY A 181 3.52 -1.22 -12.01
CA GLY A 181 3.55 -1.10 -10.55
C GLY A 181 4.70 -1.89 -9.92
N SER A 182 5.03 -3.07 -10.47
CA SER A 182 6.18 -3.87 -10.05
C SER A 182 7.57 -3.26 -10.31
N PHE A 183 7.67 -2.23 -11.13
CA PHE A 183 8.94 -1.57 -11.46
C PHE A 183 9.05 -0.15 -10.89
N ILE A 184 7.90 0.49 -10.69
CA ILE A 184 7.80 1.79 -10.02
C ILE A 184 7.38 1.55 -8.58
N THR A 185 6.09 1.67 -8.27
CA THR A 185 5.43 1.20 -7.03
C THR A 185 3.93 1.15 -7.27
N GLU A 186 3.17 0.45 -6.42
CA GLU A 186 1.70 0.41 -6.53
C GLU A 186 1.03 1.80 -6.43
N PRO A 187 1.41 2.70 -5.49
CA PRO A 187 0.80 4.04 -5.41
C PRO A 187 1.03 4.86 -6.67
N ALA A 188 2.24 4.82 -7.25
CA ALA A 188 2.56 5.53 -8.48
C ALA A 188 1.77 4.96 -9.67
N ALA A 189 1.70 3.63 -9.80
CA ALA A 189 0.91 2.97 -10.84
C ALA A 189 -0.59 3.32 -10.75
N MET A 190 -1.14 3.33 -9.52
CA MET A 190 -2.54 3.71 -9.28
C MET A 190 -2.83 5.15 -9.72
N THR A 191 -1.97 6.11 -9.33
CA THR A 191 -2.14 7.53 -9.70
C THR A 191 -2.11 7.71 -11.21
N ILE A 192 -1.13 7.11 -11.90
CA ILE A 192 -1.01 7.17 -13.37
C ILE A 192 -2.25 6.55 -14.01
N ALA A 193 -2.67 5.37 -13.55
CA ALA A 193 -3.83 4.68 -14.10
C ALA A 193 -5.11 5.50 -13.91
N ALA A 194 -5.33 6.06 -12.72
CA ALA A 194 -6.51 6.86 -12.41
C ALA A 194 -6.55 8.17 -13.23
N LEU A 195 -5.43 8.89 -13.35
CA LEU A 195 -5.34 10.11 -14.16
C LEU A 195 -5.60 9.83 -15.65
N LEU A 196 -5.02 8.75 -16.19
CA LEU A 196 -5.24 8.39 -17.59
C LEU A 196 -6.65 7.85 -17.83
N LEU A 197 -7.22 7.08 -16.89
CA LEU A 197 -8.61 6.64 -16.98
C LEU A 197 -9.56 7.83 -16.95
N ALA A 198 -9.31 8.83 -16.10
CA ALA A 198 -10.10 10.06 -16.05
C ALA A 198 -10.23 10.66 -17.46
N ARG A 199 -9.09 10.97 -18.09
CA ARG A 199 -9.01 11.66 -19.39
C ARG A 199 -9.44 10.80 -20.58
N GLN A 200 -9.05 9.52 -20.61
CA GLN A 200 -9.22 8.67 -21.80
C GLN A 200 -10.53 7.87 -21.78
N PHE A 201 -11.18 7.75 -20.62
CA PHE A 201 -12.31 6.86 -20.43
C PHE A 201 -13.48 7.51 -19.68
N TYR A 202 -13.26 8.11 -18.51
CA TYR A 202 -14.36 8.68 -17.72
C TYR A 202 -14.94 9.96 -18.34
N ASP A 203 -14.16 10.77 -19.05
CA ASP A 203 -14.62 11.95 -19.80
C ASP A 203 -15.62 11.61 -20.92
N LEU A 204 -15.66 10.34 -21.36
CA LEU A 204 -16.66 9.84 -22.31
C LEU A 204 -18.00 9.49 -21.64
N GLN A 205 -18.09 9.73 -20.33
CA GLN A 205 -19.26 9.52 -19.49
C GLN A 205 -19.84 8.09 -19.60
N PRO A 206 -19.06 7.05 -19.25
CA PRO A 206 -19.54 5.67 -19.20
C PRO A 206 -20.67 5.51 -18.18
N SER A 207 -21.44 4.42 -18.28
CA SER A 207 -22.50 4.10 -17.33
C SER A 207 -21.95 3.89 -15.91
N MET A 208 -22.78 4.09 -14.88
CA MET A 208 -22.35 3.82 -13.49
C MET A 208 -21.86 2.39 -13.30
N ARG A 209 -22.49 1.42 -13.98
CA ARG A 209 -22.07 0.02 -13.90
C ARG A 209 -20.63 -0.14 -14.36
N LEU A 210 -20.27 0.45 -15.50
CA LEU A 210 -18.92 0.37 -16.03
C LEU A 210 -17.92 1.22 -15.22
N ARG A 211 -18.34 2.35 -14.63
CA ARG A 211 -17.51 3.15 -13.72
C ARG A 211 -17.08 2.38 -12.48
N TYR A 212 -18.03 1.73 -11.80
CA TYR A 212 -17.74 0.87 -10.64
C TYR A 212 -16.94 -0.38 -11.03
N ALA A 213 -17.30 -1.02 -12.16
CA ALA A 213 -16.57 -2.17 -12.69
C ALA A 213 -15.10 -1.84 -12.98
N THR A 214 -14.83 -0.69 -13.62
CA THR A 214 -13.47 -0.20 -13.92
C THR A 214 -12.70 0.08 -12.64
N LEU A 215 -13.30 0.76 -11.66
CA LEU A 215 -12.64 1.09 -10.39
C LEU A 215 -12.30 -0.16 -9.58
N GLY A 216 -13.24 -1.11 -9.45
CA GLY A 216 -12.99 -2.37 -8.75
C GLY A 216 -11.92 -3.22 -9.44
N LEU A 217 -11.94 -3.27 -10.78
CA LEU A 217 -10.91 -3.97 -11.55
C LEU A 217 -9.53 -3.31 -11.41
N LEU A 218 -9.47 -1.97 -11.42
CA LEU A 218 -8.23 -1.22 -11.20
C LEU A 218 -7.62 -1.57 -9.84
N PHE A 219 -8.42 -1.59 -8.78
CA PHE A 219 -7.95 -1.87 -7.42
C PHE A 219 -7.37 -3.28 -7.33
N VAL A 220 -8.08 -4.28 -7.83
CA VAL A 220 -7.60 -5.67 -7.84
C VAL A 220 -6.34 -5.81 -8.70
N ASN A 221 -6.34 -5.25 -9.92
CA ASN A 221 -5.21 -5.39 -10.82
C ASN A 221 -3.95 -4.72 -10.24
N VAL A 222 -4.05 -3.51 -9.67
CA VAL A 222 -2.90 -2.84 -9.03
C VAL A 222 -2.38 -3.65 -7.85
N SER A 223 -3.27 -4.18 -7.01
CA SER A 223 -2.91 -4.98 -5.83
C SER A 223 -2.14 -6.26 -6.18
N ILE A 224 -2.51 -6.97 -7.25
CA ILE A 224 -1.79 -8.17 -7.70
C ILE A 224 -0.65 -7.84 -8.67
N GLY A 225 -0.68 -6.67 -9.30
CA GLY A 225 0.30 -6.22 -10.29
C GLY A 225 1.66 -5.86 -9.72
N GLY A 226 1.76 -5.61 -8.41
CA GLY A 226 3.01 -5.34 -7.70
C GLY A 226 3.88 -6.56 -7.38
N THR A 227 3.49 -7.78 -7.78
CA THR A 227 4.17 -9.03 -7.38
C THR A 227 5.18 -9.57 -8.40
N LEU A 228 5.54 -8.83 -9.45
CA LEU A 228 6.60 -9.28 -10.37
C LEU A 228 7.99 -9.02 -9.81
N THR A 229 8.16 -8.10 -8.85
CA THR A 229 9.45 -7.86 -8.18
C THR A 229 9.28 -7.91 -6.67
N HIS A 230 10.39 -8.12 -5.96
CA HIS A 230 10.40 -8.28 -4.51
C HIS A 230 10.33 -6.95 -3.72
N PHE A 231 10.30 -5.81 -4.41
CA PHE A 231 10.48 -4.50 -3.80
C PHE A 231 9.33 -3.51 -4.05
N ALA A 232 8.42 -3.82 -4.96
CA ALA A 232 7.47 -2.85 -5.48
C ALA A 232 6.18 -2.72 -4.66
N ALA A 233 5.71 -3.84 -4.11
CA ALA A 233 4.53 -3.91 -3.26
C ALA A 233 4.96 -3.99 -1.79
N PRO A 234 4.44 -3.12 -0.90
CA PRO A 234 4.62 -3.25 0.55
C PRO A 234 4.42 -4.69 1.09
N PRO A 235 3.36 -5.44 0.74
CA PRO A 235 3.17 -6.79 1.27
C PRO A 235 4.26 -7.79 0.85
N VAL A 236 4.82 -7.62 -0.35
CA VAL A 236 5.93 -8.45 -0.83
C VAL A 236 7.23 -8.05 -0.14
N LEU A 237 7.48 -6.74 -0.02
CA LEU A 237 8.69 -6.24 0.61
C LEU A 237 8.80 -6.69 2.08
N MET A 238 7.69 -6.68 2.81
CA MET A 238 7.65 -7.10 4.22
C MET A 238 8.10 -8.54 4.43
N VAL A 239 7.96 -9.40 3.41
CA VAL A 239 8.32 -10.82 3.49
C VAL A 239 9.62 -11.15 2.77
N ALA A 240 9.98 -10.38 1.75
CA ALA A 240 11.05 -10.70 0.81
C ALA A 240 12.39 -10.95 1.51
N ARG A 241 12.79 -10.05 2.41
CA ARG A 241 14.04 -10.21 3.16
C ARG A 241 13.97 -11.38 4.14
N THR A 242 12.87 -11.50 4.88
CA THR A 242 12.72 -12.51 5.92
C THR A 242 12.72 -13.93 5.35
N TRP A 243 12.16 -14.12 4.16
CA TRP A 243 12.09 -15.43 3.51
C TRP A 243 13.12 -15.61 2.38
N GLY A 244 13.95 -14.60 2.12
CA GLY A 244 14.98 -14.65 1.07
C GLY A 244 14.40 -14.70 -0.34
N TRP A 245 13.21 -14.16 -0.56
CA TRP A 245 12.58 -14.10 -1.88
C TRP A 245 13.17 -12.94 -2.68
N ASP A 246 13.73 -13.27 -3.83
CA ASP A 246 14.26 -12.31 -4.80
C ASP A 246 13.28 -12.10 -5.96
N THR A 247 13.66 -11.26 -6.93
CA THR A 247 12.83 -11.04 -8.13
C THR A 247 12.60 -12.33 -8.92
N ALA A 248 13.56 -13.27 -8.94
CA ALA A 248 13.40 -14.53 -9.67
C ALA A 248 12.31 -15.41 -9.03
N PHE A 249 12.30 -15.50 -7.70
CA PHE A 249 11.25 -16.16 -6.95
C PHE A 249 9.89 -15.50 -7.21
N MET A 250 9.82 -14.17 -7.10
CA MET A 250 8.57 -13.43 -7.33
C MET A 250 8.01 -13.66 -8.73
N ILE A 251 8.84 -13.59 -9.78
CA ILE A 251 8.41 -13.87 -11.14
C ILE A 251 7.95 -15.34 -11.29
N GLY A 252 8.70 -16.29 -10.72
CA GLY A 252 8.42 -17.72 -10.84
C GLY A 252 7.16 -18.20 -10.09
N HIS A 253 6.82 -17.55 -8.97
CA HIS A 253 5.71 -17.95 -8.11
C HIS A 253 4.48 -17.04 -8.22
N PHE A 254 4.64 -15.73 -8.39
CA PHE A 254 3.52 -14.79 -8.37
C PHE A 254 3.35 -14.03 -9.70
N GLY A 255 4.44 -13.54 -10.28
CA GLY A 255 4.40 -12.55 -11.35
C GLY A 255 3.65 -13.03 -12.62
N TRP A 256 3.89 -14.26 -13.06
CA TRP A 256 3.19 -14.78 -14.24
C TRP A 256 1.71 -15.06 -13.96
N ARG A 257 1.35 -15.51 -12.74
CA ARG A 257 -0.04 -15.70 -12.29
C ARG A 257 -0.77 -14.37 -12.26
N SER A 258 -0.16 -13.34 -11.67
CA SER A 258 -0.66 -11.97 -11.68
C SER A 258 -0.89 -11.44 -13.09
N ALA A 259 0.06 -11.63 -14.02
CA ALA A 259 -0.09 -11.20 -15.40
C ALA A 259 -1.27 -11.90 -16.10
N ILE A 260 -1.43 -13.21 -15.92
CA ILE A 260 -2.57 -13.95 -16.46
C ILE A 260 -3.88 -13.45 -15.85
N ALA A 261 -3.94 -13.28 -14.52
CA ALA A 261 -5.13 -12.80 -13.82
C ALA A 261 -5.56 -11.42 -14.32
N ILE A 262 -4.63 -10.47 -14.43
CA ILE A 262 -4.84 -9.11 -14.93
C ILE A 262 -5.35 -9.11 -16.37
N ILE A 263 -4.72 -9.90 -17.25
CA ILE A 263 -5.12 -9.97 -18.66
C ILE A 263 -6.49 -10.61 -18.80
N ALA A 264 -6.72 -11.74 -18.12
CA ALA A 264 -7.98 -12.48 -18.19
C ALA A 264 -9.15 -11.65 -17.65
N SER A 265 -8.99 -10.99 -16.48
CA SER A 265 -10.02 -10.14 -15.89
C SER A 265 -10.37 -8.96 -16.80
N THR A 266 -9.36 -8.30 -17.36
CA THR A 266 -9.53 -7.19 -18.31
C THR A 266 -10.27 -7.63 -19.57
N VAL A 267 -9.88 -8.76 -20.17
CA VAL A 267 -10.52 -9.31 -21.38
C VAL A 267 -12.00 -9.67 -21.13
N VAL A 268 -12.31 -10.32 -20.00
CA VAL A 268 -13.69 -10.65 -19.63
C VAL A 268 -14.55 -9.41 -19.54
N TYR A 269 -14.05 -8.34 -18.93
CA TYR A 269 -14.77 -7.07 -18.80
C TYR A 269 -14.97 -6.38 -20.15
N VAL A 270 -13.98 -6.37 -21.03
CA VAL A 270 -14.15 -5.84 -22.40
C VAL A 270 -15.25 -6.60 -23.15
N ILE A 271 -15.28 -7.94 -23.05
CA ILE A 271 -16.29 -8.75 -23.71
C ILE A 271 -17.68 -8.46 -23.13
N ALA A 272 -17.79 -8.37 -21.80
CA ALA A 272 -19.05 -8.08 -21.11
C ALA A 272 -19.62 -6.71 -21.48
N PHE A 273 -18.78 -5.68 -21.61
CA PHE A 273 -19.16 -4.31 -21.91
C PHE A 273 -18.93 -3.89 -23.36
N ARG A 274 -18.70 -4.83 -24.29
CA ARG A 274 -18.33 -4.56 -25.70
C ARG A 274 -19.27 -3.59 -26.42
N ARG A 275 -20.57 -3.65 -26.13
CA ARG A 275 -21.59 -2.77 -26.73
C ARG A 275 -21.44 -1.34 -26.23
N GLU A 276 -21.11 -1.18 -24.95
CA GLU A 276 -20.89 0.14 -24.34
C GLU A 276 -19.59 0.75 -24.84
N PHE A 277 -18.50 -0.01 -24.94
CA PHE A 277 -17.24 0.46 -25.53
C PHE A 277 -17.41 0.90 -26.99
N ALA A 278 -18.21 0.18 -27.79
CA ALA A 278 -18.52 0.60 -29.15
C ALA A 278 -19.29 1.93 -29.19
N ALA A 279 -20.22 2.15 -28.24
CA ALA A 279 -20.93 3.42 -28.12
C ALA A 279 -20.03 4.57 -27.65
N LEU A 280 -19.10 4.31 -26.72
CA LEU A 280 -18.13 5.30 -26.24
C LEU A 280 -17.16 5.74 -27.35
N ALA A 281 -16.77 4.84 -28.25
CA ALA A 281 -15.92 5.18 -29.38
C ALA A 281 -16.53 6.20 -30.36
N ALA A 282 -17.87 6.35 -30.35
CA ALA A 282 -18.57 7.34 -31.16
C ALA A 282 -18.81 8.68 -30.43
N ARG A 283 -18.49 8.77 -29.13
CA ARG A 283 -18.67 9.99 -28.33
C ARG A 283 -17.44 10.89 -28.40
N GLN A 284 -17.67 12.19 -28.33
CA GLN A 284 -16.60 13.16 -28.09
C GLN A 284 -16.39 13.30 -26.57
N PRO A 285 -15.13 13.45 -26.10
CA PRO A 285 -14.85 13.73 -24.70
C PRO A 285 -15.57 15.02 -24.27
N ALA A 286 -16.22 14.99 -23.11
CA ALA A 286 -16.70 16.23 -22.52
C ALA A 286 -15.48 17.08 -22.10
N PRO A 287 -15.47 18.41 -22.36
CA PRO A 287 -14.40 19.26 -21.88
C PRO A 287 -14.37 19.25 -20.35
N ASP A 288 -13.22 18.83 -19.79
CA ASP A 288 -12.98 18.73 -18.36
C ASP A 288 -12.80 20.13 -17.76
N LEU A 289 -13.89 20.73 -17.27
CA LEU A 289 -13.91 22.08 -16.67
C LEU A 289 -13.21 22.13 -15.30
N GLU A 290 -13.03 20.97 -14.66
CA GLU A 290 -12.40 20.81 -13.35
C GLU A 290 -11.09 20.01 -13.44
N SER A 291 -10.38 20.10 -14.58
CA SER A 291 -9.06 19.50 -14.66
C SER A 291 -8.21 20.09 -13.53
N PRO A 292 -7.70 19.27 -12.58
CA PRO A 292 -6.68 19.73 -11.65
C PRO A 292 -5.53 20.00 -12.58
N ALA A 293 -5.33 21.28 -12.82
CA ALA A 293 -4.38 21.71 -13.79
C ALA A 293 -3.01 21.29 -13.27
N GLU A 294 -2.50 20.17 -13.79
CA GLU A 294 -1.06 19.94 -13.92
C GLU A 294 -0.41 21.06 -14.76
N ASP A 295 -1.23 21.89 -15.43
CA ASP A 295 -0.86 23.16 -16.05
C ASP A 295 -1.01 24.39 -15.14
N ALA A 296 -1.50 24.27 -13.88
CA ALA A 296 -1.68 25.41 -12.96
C ALA A 296 -1.00 25.26 -11.59
N GLU A 297 -0.11 24.28 -11.41
CA GLU A 297 0.97 24.44 -10.42
C GLU A 297 1.98 25.47 -10.98
N GLU A 298 1.76 26.73 -10.60
CA GLU A 298 2.72 27.83 -10.55
C GLU A 298 3.61 28.07 -11.78
N GLY A 299 3.10 28.69 -12.85
CA GLY A 299 3.82 29.67 -13.69
C GLY A 299 5.22 29.33 -14.28
N ARG A 300 5.76 28.13 -14.05
CA ARG A 300 7.06 27.64 -14.46
C ARG A 300 6.79 26.57 -15.50
N ARG A 301 6.87 26.96 -16.77
CA ARG A 301 7.02 25.99 -17.86
C ARG A 301 8.29 25.17 -17.59
N LEU A 302 8.13 24.00 -17.01
CA LEU A 302 9.21 23.03 -16.87
C LEU A 302 9.73 22.68 -18.27
N LEU A 303 11.05 22.57 -18.41
CA LEU A 303 11.66 22.20 -19.67
C LEU A 303 11.33 20.74 -20.03
N PRO A 304 11.32 20.36 -21.32
CA PRO A 304 11.22 18.96 -21.73
C PRO A 304 12.29 18.12 -21.04
N ILE A 305 11.91 16.93 -20.58
CA ILE A 305 12.81 16.06 -19.80
C ILE A 305 13.87 15.46 -20.73
N PRO A 306 15.16 15.77 -20.55
CA PRO A 306 16.22 15.14 -21.32
C PRO A 306 16.34 13.66 -20.94
N TRP A 307 16.63 12.80 -21.91
CA TRP A 307 16.74 11.35 -21.69
C TRP A 307 17.73 10.99 -20.57
N TRP A 308 18.84 11.73 -20.45
CA TRP A 308 19.86 11.49 -19.44
C TRP A 308 19.34 11.75 -18.01
N VAL A 309 18.40 12.68 -17.82
CA VAL A 309 17.78 12.92 -16.52
C VAL A 309 16.99 11.68 -16.10
N THR A 310 16.16 11.14 -17.00
CA THR A 310 15.43 9.90 -16.77
C THR A 310 16.38 8.74 -16.49
N THR A 311 17.47 8.59 -17.27
CA THR A 311 18.46 7.53 -17.04
C THR A 311 19.09 7.61 -15.65
N ILE A 312 19.43 8.81 -15.17
CA ILE A 312 19.99 8.99 -13.82
C ILE A 312 18.98 8.62 -12.74
N HIS A 313 17.69 9.00 -12.89
CA HIS A 313 16.65 8.59 -11.95
C HIS A 313 16.53 7.06 -11.86
N LEU A 314 16.50 6.39 -13.02
CA LEU A 314 16.46 4.93 -13.08
C LEU A 314 17.72 4.29 -12.48
N ALA A 315 18.89 4.92 -12.65
CA ALA A 315 20.12 4.44 -12.03
C ALA A 315 20.07 4.55 -10.48
N PHE A 316 19.51 5.62 -9.92
CA PHE A 316 19.30 5.73 -8.46
C PHE A 316 18.27 4.74 -7.93
N MET A 317 17.20 4.46 -8.69
CA MET A 317 16.26 3.40 -8.35
C MET A 317 16.95 2.03 -8.36
N ALA A 318 17.70 1.71 -9.42
CA ALA A 318 18.44 0.45 -9.51
C ALA A 318 19.49 0.31 -8.40
N TRP A 319 20.20 1.39 -8.05
CA TRP A 319 21.13 1.43 -6.92
C TRP A 319 20.42 1.11 -5.60
N THR A 320 19.28 1.74 -5.35
CA THR A 320 18.47 1.51 -4.14
C THR A 320 18.06 0.05 -4.04
N VAL A 321 17.53 -0.54 -5.12
CA VAL A 321 17.12 -1.96 -5.17
C VAL A 321 18.32 -2.90 -4.97
N ALA A 322 19.43 -2.65 -5.67
CA ALA A 322 20.64 -3.48 -5.55
C ALA A 322 21.24 -3.46 -4.13
N ASN A 323 21.03 -2.37 -3.39
CA ASN A 323 21.51 -2.18 -2.03
C ASN A 323 20.40 -2.31 -0.97
N ALA A 324 19.25 -2.93 -1.28
CA ALA A 324 18.08 -2.99 -0.39
C ALA A 324 18.38 -3.57 1.01
N HIS A 325 19.42 -4.41 1.14
CA HIS A 325 19.85 -4.97 2.42
C HIS A 325 20.72 -4.03 3.28
N TYR A 326 21.20 -2.91 2.72
CA TYR A 326 22.14 -1.99 3.35
C TYR A 326 21.57 -0.57 3.45
N PRO A 327 20.82 -0.25 4.54
CA PRO A 327 20.21 1.06 4.77
C PRO A 327 21.12 2.26 4.53
N ALA A 328 22.35 2.20 5.06
CA ALA A 328 23.32 3.29 4.91
C ALA A 328 23.62 3.61 3.44
N LEU A 329 23.71 2.61 2.56
CA LEU A 329 24.08 2.79 1.16
C LEU A 329 22.94 3.37 0.33
N PHE A 330 21.71 2.89 0.50
CA PHE A 330 20.58 3.43 -0.25
C PHE A 330 20.14 4.80 0.29
N VAL A 331 20.24 5.06 1.60
CA VAL A 331 19.97 6.38 2.18
C VAL A 331 21.02 7.40 1.70
N ALA A 332 22.30 7.04 1.68
CA ALA A 332 23.34 7.92 1.11
C ALA A 332 23.09 8.20 -0.38
N GLY A 333 22.71 7.18 -1.15
CA GLY A 333 22.31 7.33 -2.55
C GLY A 333 21.12 8.28 -2.71
N PHE A 334 20.11 8.17 -1.83
CA PHE A 334 18.95 9.05 -1.83
C PHE A 334 19.31 10.51 -1.50
N LEU A 335 20.17 10.74 -0.50
CA LEU A 335 20.64 12.08 -0.16
C LEU A 335 21.38 12.74 -1.34
N PHE A 336 22.20 11.96 -2.06
CA PHE A 336 22.84 12.45 -3.28
C PHE A 336 21.81 12.72 -4.38
N PHE A 337 20.81 11.85 -4.54
CA PHE A 337 19.71 12.05 -5.46
C PHE A 337 18.94 13.35 -5.17
N LEU A 338 18.69 13.71 -3.90
CA LEU A 338 18.05 14.99 -3.56
C LEU A 338 18.87 16.19 -4.05
N GLY A 339 20.21 16.12 -3.94
CA GLY A 339 21.12 17.10 -4.52
C GLY A 339 21.01 17.17 -6.04
N PHE A 340 20.94 16.02 -6.70
CA PHE A 340 20.71 15.93 -8.15
C PHE A 340 19.35 16.49 -8.57
N ALA A 341 18.29 16.18 -7.82
CA ALA A 341 16.93 16.63 -8.10
C ALA A 341 16.83 18.16 -8.00
N ARG A 342 17.49 18.73 -6.99
CA ARG A 342 17.64 20.18 -6.85
C ARG A 342 18.43 20.80 -7.99
N ALA A 343 19.54 20.17 -8.41
CA ALA A 343 20.37 20.67 -9.52
C ALA A 343 19.64 20.65 -10.87
N THR A 344 18.67 19.74 -11.04
CA THR A 344 17.90 19.55 -12.27
C THR A 344 16.45 20.01 -12.15
N ALA A 345 16.13 20.88 -11.18
CA ALA A 345 14.78 21.39 -10.90
C ALA A 345 14.12 22.09 -12.09
N ALA A 346 14.87 22.50 -13.12
CA ALA A 346 14.32 23.04 -14.37
C ALA A 346 13.51 22.00 -15.18
N TYR A 347 13.75 20.70 -14.96
CA TYR A 347 13.15 19.61 -15.72
C TYR A 347 12.09 18.82 -14.94
N GLN A 348 12.00 19.01 -13.62
CA GLN A 348 11.16 18.20 -12.74
C GLN A 348 10.37 19.03 -11.72
N SER A 349 9.22 18.50 -11.30
CA SER A 349 8.43 19.05 -10.21
C SER A 349 9.15 18.85 -8.87
N MET A 350 8.68 19.54 -7.83
CA MET A 350 9.14 19.26 -6.48
C MET A 350 8.87 17.79 -6.13
N LEU A 351 9.81 17.19 -5.42
CA LEU A 351 9.68 15.81 -4.96
C LEU A 351 8.57 15.74 -3.89
N ASP A 352 7.53 14.95 -4.14
CA ASP A 352 6.52 14.67 -3.13
C ASP A 352 7.04 13.60 -2.15
N ILE A 353 7.39 14.05 -0.95
CA ILE A 353 7.92 13.20 0.12
C ILE A 353 6.82 12.85 1.14
N LYS A 354 5.65 13.52 1.12
CA LYS A 354 4.61 13.34 2.13
C LYS A 354 4.11 11.89 2.13
N THR A 355 3.63 11.41 0.98
CA THR A 355 3.08 10.05 0.87
C THR A 355 4.11 8.97 1.19
N PRO A 356 5.34 9.00 0.62
CA PRO A 356 6.39 8.06 1.02
C PRO A 356 6.68 8.04 2.52
N LEU A 357 6.74 9.20 3.19
CA LEU A 357 6.99 9.28 4.64
C LEU A 357 5.85 8.71 5.46
N LEU A 358 4.60 8.97 5.08
CA LEU A 358 3.44 8.42 5.79
C LEU A 358 3.43 6.89 5.70
N VAL A 359 3.65 6.33 4.50
CA VAL A 359 3.75 4.86 4.34
C VAL A 359 4.95 4.29 5.10
N GLY A 360 6.10 4.97 5.09
CA GLY A 360 7.24 4.58 5.91
C GLY A 360 6.94 4.61 7.40
N PHE A 361 6.21 5.61 7.87
CA PHE A 361 5.80 5.74 9.28
C PHE A 361 4.82 4.64 9.69
N PHE A 362 3.88 4.29 8.81
CA PHE A 362 3.00 3.13 8.96
C PHE A 362 3.82 1.85 9.17
N LEU A 363 4.72 1.54 8.24
CA LEU A 363 5.53 0.31 8.29
C LEU A 363 6.49 0.30 9.49
N ALA A 364 7.06 1.46 9.85
CA ALA A 364 7.91 1.58 11.05
C ALA A 364 7.12 1.31 12.34
N GLY A 365 5.89 1.83 12.43
CA GLY A 365 4.99 1.50 13.53
C GLY A 365 4.62 0.01 13.54
N LEU A 366 4.34 -0.54 12.36
CA LEU A 366 3.99 -1.94 12.18
C LEU A 366 5.08 -2.89 12.69
N VAL A 367 6.34 -2.66 12.30
CA VAL A 367 7.47 -3.48 12.79
C VAL A 367 7.72 -3.28 14.29
N LEU A 368 7.49 -2.06 14.81
CA LEU A 368 7.59 -1.76 16.23
C LEU A 368 6.55 -2.53 17.06
N HIS A 369 5.33 -2.69 16.56
CA HIS A 369 4.30 -3.48 17.26
C HIS A 369 4.48 -4.98 17.06
N GLY A 370 4.83 -5.41 15.84
CA GLY A 370 4.81 -6.83 15.46
C GLY A 370 5.84 -7.70 16.16
N GLY A 371 7.00 -7.15 16.49
CA GLY A 371 8.02 -7.88 17.27
C GLY A 371 7.47 -8.50 18.56
N LEU A 372 6.40 -7.94 19.12
CA LEU A 372 5.73 -8.42 20.33
C LEU A 372 4.53 -9.34 20.09
N GLN A 373 4.12 -9.59 18.84
CA GLN A 373 2.88 -10.33 18.52
C GLN A 373 3.09 -11.81 18.18
N GLY A 374 4.34 -12.24 17.96
CA GLY A 374 4.63 -13.61 17.55
C GLY A 374 4.11 -14.69 18.50
N TRP A 375 3.98 -14.39 19.80
CA TRP A 375 3.59 -15.36 20.84
C TRP A 375 2.21 -15.97 20.59
N TRP A 376 1.26 -15.22 20.03
CA TRP A 376 -0.09 -15.72 19.71
C TRP A 376 -0.27 -16.02 18.22
N ILE A 377 0.41 -15.29 17.34
CA ILE A 377 0.28 -15.46 15.89
C ILE A 377 0.84 -16.80 15.45
N ALA A 378 2.01 -17.20 15.98
CA ALA A 378 2.64 -18.46 15.63
C ALA A 378 1.72 -19.68 15.83
N PRO A 379 1.10 -19.91 17.01
CA PRO A 379 0.21 -21.05 17.21
C PRO A 379 -1.11 -20.91 16.43
N VAL A 380 -1.63 -19.68 16.22
CA VAL A 380 -2.85 -19.48 15.43
C VAL A 380 -2.62 -19.84 13.97
N LEU A 381 -1.60 -19.27 13.31
CA LEU A 381 -1.33 -19.54 11.91
C LEU A 381 -0.93 -20.99 11.65
N SER A 382 -0.16 -21.59 12.58
CA SER A 382 0.24 -23.01 12.47
C SER A 382 -0.94 -23.98 12.65
N SER A 383 -2.07 -23.53 13.21
CA SER A 383 -3.28 -24.35 13.35
C SER A 383 -4.16 -24.37 12.10
N LEU A 384 -3.90 -23.48 11.13
CA LEU A 384 -4.67 -23.38 9.89
C LEU A 384 -4.03 -24.25 8.79
N GLY A 385 -4.90 -24.83 7.95
CA GLY A 385 -4.45 -25.40 6.67
C GLY A 385 -4.24 -24.31 5.61
N GLU A 386 -3.59 -24.68 4.51
CA GLU A 386 -3.24 -23.78 3.40
C GLU A 386 -4.47 -23.03 2.82
N THR A 387 -5.56 -23.72 2.51
CA THR A 387 -6.76 -23.11 1.93
C THR A 387 -7.48 -22.15 2.89
N PRO A 388 -7.74 -22.51 4.17
CA PRO A 388 -8.22 -21.56 5.16
C PRO A 388 -7.31 -20.34 5.34
N LEU A 389 -5.99 -20.53 5.24
CA LEU A 389 -5.01 -19.47 5.38
C LEU A 389 -5.09 -18.47 4.23
N PHE A 390 -5.16 -18.95 2.98
CA PHE A 390 -5.36 -18.11 1.78
C PHE A 390 -6.65 -17.28 1.87
N TRP A 391 -7.79 -17.92 2.14
CA TRP A 391 -9.07 -17.21 2.22
C TRP A 391 -9.16 -16.30 3.44
N GLY A 392 -8.58 -16.72 4.56
CA GLY A 392 -8.42 -15.90 5.76
C GLY A 392 -7.64 -14.63 5.46
N ALA A 393 -6.48 -14.74 4.80
CA ALA A 393 -5.68 -13.59 4.38
C ALA A 393 -6.44 -12.69 3.39
N THR A 394 -7.14 -13.26 2.42
CA THR A 394 -7.96 -12.52 1.44
C THR A 394 -9.05 -11.69 2.12
N VAL A 395 -9.81 -12.29 3.04
CA VAL A 395 -10.90 -11.61 3.75
C VAL A 395 -10.34 -10.59 4.73
N LEU A 396 -9.33 -10.94 5.52
CA LEU A 396 -8.74 -10.02 6.49
C LEU A 396 -8.15 -8.78 5.82
N THR A 397 -7.52 -8.96 4.65
CA THR A 397 -6.98 -7.86 3.85
C THR A 397 -8.06 -6.96 3.27
N ALA A 398 -9.26 -7.47 2.98
CA ALA A 398 -10.36 -6.60 2.57
C ALA A 398 -10.69 -5.52 3.62
N PHE A 399 -10.25 -5.72 4.87
CA PHE A 399 -10.53 -4.86 6.01
C PHE A 399 -9.28 -4.26 6.65
N ASN A 400 -8.09 -4.66 6.22
CA ASN A 400 -6.82 -4.24 6.78
C ASN A 400 -5.78 -4.06 5.67
N ASP A 401 -4.73 -3.31 5.93
CA ASP A 401 -3.64 -3.16 4.97
C ASP A 401 -2.96 -4.52 4.68
N ASN A 402 -2.69 -4.79 3.41
CA ASN A 402 -2.07 -6.03 2.95
C ASN A 402 -0.65 -6.26 3.52
N ALA A 403 0.10 -5.19 3.81
CA ALA A 403 1.43 -5.28 4.40
C ALA A 403 1.37 -5.75 5.85
N LEU A 404 0.28 -5.43 6.57
CA LEU A 404 0.04 -5.96 7.90
C LEU A 404 -0.11 -7.48 7.87
N ILE A 405 -0.98 -8.01 7.02
CA ILE A 405 -1.27 -9.45 6.99
C ILE A 405 -0.02 -10.27 6.65
N THR A 406 0.74 -9.82 5.65
CA THR A 406 1.98 -10.49 5.21
C THR A 406 3.10 -10.37 6.25
N TYR A 407 3.28 -9.20 6.86
CA TYR A 407 4.24 -9.03 7.94
C TYR A 407 3.93 -9.92 9.15
N LEU A 408 2.67 -10.01 9.58
CA LEU A 408 2.29 -10.88 10.69
C LEU A 408 2.67 -12.35 10.43
N ALA A 409 2.60 -12.81 9.18
CA ALA A 409 3.07 -14.14 8.81
C ALA A 409 4.58 -14.34 8.97
N THR A 410 5.38 -13.29 8.80
CA THR A 410 6.85 -13.37 9.01
C THR A 410 7.24 -13.62 10.45
N LEU A 411 6.34 -13.35 11.40
CA LEU A 411 6.57 -13.58 12.83
C LEU A 411 6.50 -15.08 13.20
N VAL A 412 6.09 -15.95 12.26
CA VAL A 412 6.02 -17.40 12.48
C VAL A 412 7.31 -18.06 11.99
N PRO A 413 8.13 -18.60 12.90
CA PRO A 413 9.37 -19.26 12.52
C PRO A 413 9.06 -20.57 11.79
N ASN A 414 9.87 -20.89 10.78
CA ASN A 414 9.80 -22.15 10.03
C ASN A 414 8.43 -22.46 9.41
N LEU A 415 7.69 -21.43 8.99
CA LEU A 415 6.46 -21.60 8.23
C LEU A 415 6.76 -22.36 6.92
N ASP A 416 5.91 -23.33 6.56
CA ASP A 416 6.06 -24.06 5.31
C ASP A 416 5.99 -23.11 4.09
N GLU A 417 6.75 -23.41 3.04
CA GLU A 417 6.82 -22.55 1.85
C GLU A 417 5.45 -22.39 1.19
N THR A 418 4.64 -23.45 1.15
CA THR A 418 3.27 -23.38 0.60
C THR A 418 2.37 -22.45 1.42
N PHE A 419 2.57 -22.39 2.74
CA PHE A 419 1.79 -21.52 3.62
C PHE A 419 2.24 -20.07 3.49
N LYS A 420 3.55 -19.82 3.35
CA LYS A 420 4.08 -18.48 3.03
C LYS A 420 3.47 -17.94 1.74
N ILE A 421 3.49 -18.76 0.68
CA ILE A 421 2.91 -18.40 -0.61
C ILE A 421 1.40 -18.14 -0.45
N ALA A 422 0.65 -19.05 0.18
CA ALA A 422 -0.79 -18.91 0.38
C ALA A 422 -1.20 -17.63 1.13
N VAL A 423 -0.44 -17.22 2.15
CA VAL A 423 -0.71 -15.95 2.86
C VAL A 423 -0.51 -14.76 1.94
N VAL A 424 0.60 -14.73 1.21
CA VAL A 424 0.92 -13.60 0.32
C VAL A 424 -0.06 -13.54 -0.84
N GLU A 425 -0.38 -14.67 -1.48
CA GLU A 425 -1.40 -14.76 -2.53
C GLU A 425 -2.75 -14.25 -2.04
N GLY A 426 -3.16 -14.66 -0.83
CA GLY A 426 -4.41 -14.20 -0.23
C GLY A 426 -4.40 -12.70 0.04
N ALA A 427 -3.32 -12.18 0.62
CA ALA A 427 -3.17 -10.76 0.92
C ALA A 427 -3.22 -9.89 -0.35
N VAL A 428 -2.44 -10.23 -1.39
CA VAL A 428 -2.44 -9.45 -2.64
C VAL A 428 -3.76 -9.56 -3.39
N THR A 429 -4.43 -10.72 -3.34
CA THR A 429 -5.75 -10.92 -3.96
C THR A 429 -6.84 -10.10 -3.26
N GLY A 430 -6.82 -10.06 -1.92
CA GLY A 430 -7.79 -9.31 -1.11
C GLY A 430 -7.60 -7.79 -1.13
N GLY A 431 -6.39 -7.31 -1.45
CA GLY A 431 -6.03 -5.88 -1.40
C GLY A 431 -6.83 -4.97 -2.34
N GLY A 432 -7.56 -5.53 -3.33
CA GLY A 432 -8.45 -4.76 -4.19
C GLY A 432 -9.92 -4.69 -3.75
N LEU A 433 -10.32 -5.42 -2.70
CA LEU A 433 -11.73 -5.57 -2.33
C LEU A 433 -12.36 -4.31 -1.74
N THR A 434 -11.57 -3.48 -1.05
CA THR A 434 -12.06 -2.23 -0.45
C THR A 434 -11.02 -1.13 -0.54
N VAL A 435 -11.46 0.09 -0.20
CA VAL A 435 -10.64 1.30 -0.22
C VAL A 435 -9.51 1.25 0.82
N ILE A 436 -9.71 0.55 1.93
CA ILE A 436 -8.75 0.51 3.05
C ILE A 436 -7.80 -0.70 2.96
N ALA A 437 -8.04 -1.60 2.01
CA ALA A 437 -7.31 -2.87 1.88
C ALA A 437 -5.88 -2.70 1.35
N ASN A 438 -5.60 -1.58 0.67
CA ASN A 438 -4.28 -1.27 0.14
C ASN A 438 -4.10 0.25 0.04
N ALA A 439 -2.92 0.76 0.42
CA ALA A 439 -2.57 2.18 0.44
C ALA A 439 -2.80 2.96 -0.89
N PRO A 440 -2.67 2.39 -2.10
CA PRO A 440 -3.00 3.07 -3.35
C PRO A 440 -4.50 3.34 -3.54
N ASN A 441 -5.38 2.51 -2.98
CA ASN A 441 -6.82 2.55 -3.29
C ASN A 441 -7.49 3.90 -2.94
N PRO A 442 -7.21 4.56 -1.81
CA PRO A 442 -7.71 5.90 -1.52
C PRO A 442 -7.29 6.94 -2.56
N ALA A 443 -6.07 6.86 -3.09
CA ALA A 443 -5.59 7.78 -4.13
C ALA A 443 -6.35 7.59 -5.44
N GLY A 444 -6.53 6.34 -5.88
CA GLY A 444 -7.33 6.01 -7.07
C GLY A 444 -8.80 6.44 -6.91
N GLN A 445 -9.38 6.22 -5.72
CA GLN A 445 -10.72 6.70 -5.39
C GLN A 445 -10.82 8.23 -5.47
N ALA A 446 -9.89 8.95 -4.84
CA ALA A 446 -9.95 10.41 -4.77
C ALA A 446 -9.92 11.03 -6.17
N LEU A 447 -9.02 10.57 -7.03
CA LEU A 447 -8.84 11.07 -8.40
C LEU A 447 -10.05 10.82 -9.31
N LEU A 448 -10.75 9.69 -9.09
CA LEU A 448 -11.89 9.28 -9.90
C LEU A 448 -13.26 9.65 -9.29
N SER A 449 -13.30 10.08 -8.03
CA SER A 449 -14.54 10.30 -7.27
C SER A 449 -15.52 11.27 -7.92
N ARG A 450 -15.01 12.33 -8.57
CA ARG A 450 -15.80 13.32 -9.30
C ARG A 450 -16.61 12.76 -10.47
N PHE A 451 -16.20 11.61 -11.01
CA PHE A 451 -16.93 10.92 -12.07
C PHE A 451 -18.02 10.00 -11.52
N PHE A 452 -18.47 10.18 -10.29
CA PHE A 452 -19.58 9.41 -9.72
C PHE A 452 -20.69 10.35 -9.25
N ASP A 453 -21.93 9.85 -9.23
CA ASP A 453 -23.10 10.60 -8.77
C ASP A 453 -23.06 10.72 -7.23
N GLY A 454 -22.14 11.53 -6.72
CA GLY A 454 -21.85 11.71 -5.29
C GLY A 454 -20.70 10.82 -4.77
N PRO A 455 -20.57 10.66 -3.43
CA PRO A 455 -19.54 9.83 -2.84
C PRO A 455 -19.60 8.39 -3.35
N ILE A 456 -18.44 7.82 -3.69
CA ILE A 456 -18.33 6.43 -4.13
C ILE A 456 -18.89 5.51 -3.04
N ASN A 457 -19.88 4.69 -3.40
CA ASN A 457 -20.56 3.81 -2.48
C ASN A 457 -19.66 2.60 -2.16
N PRO A 458 -19.25 2.37 -0.89
CA PRO A 458 -18.33 1.30 -0.53
C PRO A 458 -18.87 -0.10 -0.87
N LEU A 459 -20.17 -0.33 -0.71
CA LEU A 459 -20.78 -1.64 -0.99
C LEU A 459 -20.78 -1.93 -2.50
N ARG A 460 -21.10 -0.94 -3.33
CA ARG A 460 -21.06 -1.10 -4.80
C ARG A 460 -19.65 -1.34 -5.30
N LEU A 461 -18.66 -0.65 -4.72
CA LEU A 461 -17.26 -0.87 -5.04
C LEU A 461 -16.79 -2.27 -4.64
N PHE A 462 -17.12 -2.70 -3.42
CA PHE A 462 -16.84 -4.06 -2.96
C PHE A 462 -17.42 -5.11 -3.92
N LEU A 463 -18.72 -5.00 -4.25
CA LEU A 463 -19.38 -5.92 -5.18
C LEU A 463 -18.74 -5.90 -6.59
N ALA A 464 -18.25 -4.75 -7.05
CA ALA A 464 -17.55 -4.63 -8.32
C ALA A 464 -16.15 -5.26 -8.31
N ALA A 465 -15.49 -5.32 -7.16
CA ALA A 465 -14.18 -5.94 -6.96
C ALA A 465 -14.25 -7.45 -6.71
N VAL A 466 -15.39 -8.00 -6.27
CA VAL A 466 -15.55 -9.44 -5.99
C VAL A 466 -15.22 -10.31 -7.20
N ILE A 467 -15.75 -10.00 -8.38
CA ILE A 467 -15.52 -10.82 -9.59
C ILE A 467 -14.03 -10.89 -9.95
N PRO A 468 -13.30 -9.76 -10.12
CA PRO A 468 -11.88 -9.82 -10.45
C PRO A 468 -11.05 -10.44 -9.31
N THR A 469 -11.46 -10.28 -8.06
CA THR A 469 -10.83 -10.96 -6.91
C THR A 469 -10.97 -12.48 -7.03
N LEU A 470 -12.16 -12.99 -7.35
CA LEU A 470 -12.39 -14.43 -7.54
C LEU A 470 -11.63 -14.97 -8.76
N MET A 471 -11.50 -14.18 -9.83
CA MET A 471 -10.68 -14.55 -10.98
C MET A 471 -9.19 -14.63 -10.62
N ALA A 472 -8.67 -13.64 -9.88
CA ALA A 472 -7.30 -13.67 -9.38
C ALA A 472 -7.08 -14.86 -8.45
N ALA A 473 -7.98 -15.10 -7.50
CA ALA A 473 -7.93 -16.26 -6.62
C ALA A 473 -7.92 -17.59 -7.39
N ALA A 474 -8.75 -17.73 -8.43
CA ALA A 474 -8.75 -18.91 -9.27
C ALA A 474 -7.41 -19.10 -9.99
N VAL A 475 -6.83 -18.03 -10.54
CA VAL A 475 -5.53 -18.10 -11.22
C VAL A 475 -4.40 -18.43 -10.24
N PHE A 476 -4.36 -17.82 -9.05
CA PHE A 476 -3.34 -18.13 -8.04
C PHE A 476 -3.42 -19.55 -7.52
N ARG A 477 -4.64 -20.09 -7.34
CA ARG A 477 -4.84 -21.39 -6.68
C ARG A 477 -4.90 -22.59 -7.63
N LEU A 478 -5.17 -22.37 -8.92
CA LEU A 478 -5.37 -23.47 -9.88
C LEU A 478 -4.24 -23.63 -10.91
N LEU A 479 -3.48 -22.56 -11.18
CA LEU A 479 -2.30 -22.58 -12.04
C LEU A 479 -1.06 -22.55 -11.15
#